data_AF-A0A1H6UYP0-F1
#
_entry.id   AF-A0A1H6UYP0-F1
#
_cell.length_a   1.000
_cell.length_b   1.000
_cell.length_c   1.000
_cell.angle_alpha   90.00
_cell.angle_beta   90.00
_cell.angle_gamma   90.00
#
_symmetry.space_group_name_H-M   'P 1'
#
loop_
_entity.id
_entity.type
_entity.pdbx_description
1 polymer ?
#
loop_
_entity_poly.entity_id
_entity_poly.type
_entity_poly.pdbx_seq_one_letter_code
_entity_poly.pdbx_strand_id
1 'polypeptide(L)'
;MKDSSPGSEESSDPTIRLMAYTNLVRRLWDEINCEINLAPVIIAYIRGLRAFPEYRDTTVMFLDTIEVHGHTHFDQLMKREMTAVLDDLLGSNND
;
A
#
# COMPACT_ATOMS: atom_id res chain seq x y z
N MET A 1 27.92 34.72 -5.83
CA MET A 1 26.87 34.75 -6.89
C MET A 1 27.24 33.65 -7.87
N LYS A 2 26.54 32.52 -7.98
CA LYS A 2 25.13 32.22 -7.75
C LYS A 2 25.06 30.75 -7.31
N ASP A 3 24.49 30.49 -6.14
CA ASP A 3 24.09 29.16 -5.73
C ASP A 3 22.98 28.69 -6.66
N SER A 4 23.21 27.60 -7.38
CA SER A 4 22.17 26.90 -8.13
C SER A 4 21.92 25.58 -7.43
N SER A 5 21.11 25.63 -6.38
CA SER A 5 20.43 24.47 -5.84
C SER A 5 19.18 24.25 -6.70
N PRO A 6 19.03 23.15 -7.46
CA PRO A 6 17.74 22.76 -7.94
C PRO A 6 17.09 21.92 -6.84
N GLY A 7 16.36 22.60 -5.96
CA GLY A 7 15.21 21.96 -5.36
C GLY A 7 14.21 21.72 -6.48
N SER A 8 14.07 20.48 -6.91
CA SER A 8 12.96 20.02 -7.73
C SER A 8 12.57 18.65 -7.20
N GLU A 9 11.40 18.58 -6.58
CA GLU A 9 10.70 17.36 -6.26
C GLU A 9 10.66 16.49 -7.52
N GLU A 10 11.53 15.48 -7.57
CA GLU A 10 11.51 14.51 -8.66
C GLU A 10 10.20 13.74 -8.54
N SER A 11 9.24 14.05 -9.42
CA SER A 11 8.23 13.08 -9.80
C SER A 11 9.00 11.87 -10.35
N SER A 12 9.28 10.90 -9.49
CA SER A 12 10.01 9.69 -9.82
C SER A 12 9.45 9.10 -11.12
N ASP A 13 10.32 8.70 -12.05
CA ASP A 13 9.97 8.11 -13.36
C ASP A 13 8.76 7.17 -13.23
N PRO A 14 7.67 7.38 -14.02
CA PRO A 14 6.47 6.54 -13.97
C PRO A 14 6.76 5.04 -14.09
N THR A 15 7.80 4.67 -14.84
CA THR A 15 8.25 3.28 -14.99
C THR A 15 8.81 2.74 -13.68
N ILE A 16 9.64 3.53 -12.99
CA ILE A 16 10.22 3.18 -11.69
C ILE A 16 9.10 3.02 -10.65
N ARG A 17 8.11 3.94 -10.66
CA ARG A 17 6.96 3.85 -9.76
C ARG A 17 6.11 2.62 -10.02
N LEU A 18 5.82 2.31 -11.28
CA LEU A 18 5.07 1.12 -11.66
C LEU A 18 5.78 -0.17 -11.20
N MET A 19 7.10 -0.24 -11.40
CA MET A 19 7.90 -1.38 -10.93
C MET A 19 7.89 -1.51 -9.41
N ALA A 20 8.00 -0.40 -8.68
CA ALA A 20 7.95 -0.38 -7.23
C ALA A 20 6.57 -0.85 -6.70
N TYR A 21 5.48 -0.33 -7.27
CA TYR A 21 4.12 -0.76 -6.95
C TYR A 21 3.91 -2.25 -7.25
N THR A 22 4.31 -2.70 -8.44
CA THR A 22 4.16 -4.11 -8.86
C THR A 22 4.91 -5.06 -7.93
N ASN A 23 6.14 -4.70 -7.53
CA ASN A 23 6.92 -5.48 -6.58
C ASN A 23 6.24 -5.55 -5.21
N LEU A 24 5.68 -4.43 -4.74
CA LEU A 24 4.97 -4.39 -3.46
C LEU A 24 3.72 -5.27 -3.48
N VAL A 25 2.86 -5.15 -4.51
CA VAL A 25 1.65 -5.97 -4.65
C VAL A 25 2.00 -7.46 -4.74
N ARG A 26 3.02 -7.82 -5.53
CA ARG A 26 3.47 -9.21 -5.66
C ARG A 26 3.94 -9.77 -4.31
N ARG A 27 4.76 -9.02 -3.58
CA ARG A 27 5.24 -9.46 -2.26
C ARG A 27 4.10 -9.59 -1.26
N LEU A 28 3.17 -8.64 -1.24
CA LEU A 28 1.99 -8.71 -0.38
C LEU A 28 1.15 -9.96 -0.67
N TRP A 29 0.90 -10.25 -1.96
CA TRP A 29 0.20 -11.46 -2.37
C TRP A 29 0.93 -12.73 -1.91
N ASP A 30 2.25 -12.80 -2.11
CA ASP A 30 3.06 -13.95 -1.70
C ASP A 30 2.99 -14.17 -0.18
N GLU A 31 3.09 -13.12 0.63
CA GLU A 31 3.04 -13.22 2.10
C GLU A 31 1.66 -13.63 2.62
N ILE A 32 0.57 -13.12 2.04
CA ILE A 32 -0.81 -13.48 2.44
C ILE A 32 -1.08 -14.97 2.19
N ASN A 33 -0.54 -15.51 1.10
CA ASN A 33 -0.73 -16.92 0.71
C ASN A 33 0.34 -17.86 1.28
N CYS A 34 1.29 -17.36 2.09
CA CYS A 34 2.34 -18.15 2.70
C CYS A 34 1.82 -18.89 3.95
N GLU A 35 2.22 -20.16 4.13
CA GLU A 35 1.81 -20.98 5.29
C GLU A 35 2.29 -20.41 6.63
N ILE A 36 3.46 -19.75 6.66
CA ILE A 36 4.06 -19.20 7.89
C ILE A 36 3.41 -17.84 8.26
N ASN A 37 2.78 -17.16 7.29
CA ASN A 37 2.08 -15.87 7.39
C ASN A 37 2.61 -14.93 8.49
N LEU A 38 3.54 -14.05 8.12
CA LEU A 38 4.06 -13.04 9.03
C LEU A 38 3.20 -11.78 9.01
N ALA A 39 2.15 -11.77 9.82
CA ALA A 39 1.19 -10.67 9.86
C ALA A 39 1.80 -9.24 9.98
N PRO A 40 2.88 -8.99 10.77
CA PRO A 40 3.54 -7.68 10.79
C PRO A 40 4.13 -7.25 9.43
N VAL A 41 4.63 -8.21 8.65
CA VAL A 41 5.21 -7.96 7.31
C VAL A 41 4.08 -7.61 6.34
N ILE A 42 2.98 -8.36 6.37
CA ILE A 42 1.79 -8.07 5.56
C ILE A 42 1.25 -6.66 5.86
N ILE A 43 1.15 -6.31 7.14
CA ILE A 43 0.72 -4.97 7.57
C ILE A 43 1.65 -3.88 7.02
N ALA A 44 2.97 -4.11 7.03
CA ALA A 44 3.92 -3.14 6.48
C ALA A 44 3.72 -2.93 4.97
N TYR A 45 3.47 -4.01 4.21
CA TYR A 45 3.15 -3.91 2.79
C TYR A 45 1.84 -3.19 2.53
N ILE A 46 0.78 -3.50 3.29
CA ILE A 46 -0.52 -2.79 3.20
C ILE A 46 -0.31 -1.29 3.39
N ARG A 47 0.42 -0.88 4.42
CA ARG A 47 0.73 0.54 4.66
C ARG A 47 1.49 1.19 3.50
N GLY A 48 2.39 0.45 2.86
CA GLY A 48 3.18 0.92 1.75
C GLY A 48 2.37 1.23 0.48
N LEU A 49 1.17 0.67 0.32
CA LEU A 49 0.29 0.98 -0.81
C LEU A 49 -0.09 2.46 -0.87
N ARG A 50 -0.14 3.16 0.26
CA ARG A 50 -0.40 4.61 0.34
C ARG A 50 0.61 5.46 -0.45
N ALA A 51 1.81 4.93 -0.69
CA ALA A 51 2.82 5.64 -1.45
C ALA A 51 2.47 5.75 -2.94
N PHE A 52 1.46 5.04 -3.43
CA PHE A 52 1.10 4.98 -4.86
C PHE A 52 -0.36 5.37 -5.14
N PRO A 53 -0.78 6.60 -4.80
CA PRO A 53 -2.15 7.06 -5.04
C PRO A 53 -2.56 7.03 -6.51
N GLU A 54 -1.61 7.11 -7.45
CA GLU A 54 -1.85 6.97 -8.89
C GLU A 54 -2.38 5.59 -9.32
N TYR A 55 -2.26 4.57 -8.45
CA TYR A 55 -2.79 3.22 -8.67
C TYR A 55 -3.97 2.90 -7.73
N ARG A 56 -4.69 3.93 -7.25
CA ARG A 56 -5.86 3.83 -6.36
C ARG A 56 -6.82 2.72 -6.77
N ASP A 57 -7.37 2.77 -7.98
CA ASP A 57 -8.47 1.86 -8.36
C ASP A 57 -8.00 0.39 -8.38
N THR A 58 -6.79 0.14 -8.87
CA THR A 58 -6.16 -1.19 -8.84
C THR A 58 -5.87 -1.64 -7.41
N THR A 59 -5.44 -0.73 -6.54
CA THR A 59 -5.16 -1.02 -5.13
C THR A 59 -6.43 -1.39 -4.37
N VAL A 60 -7.51 -0.63 -4.58
CA VAL A 60 -8.83 -0.90 -3.98
C VAL A 60 -9.33 -2.28 -4.40
N MET A 61 -9.33 -2.55 -5.71
CA MET A 61 -9.75 -3.85 -6.24
C MET A 61 -8.90 -5.00 -5.67
N PHE A 62 -7.59 -4.80 -5.51
CA PHE A 62 -6.72 -5.81 -4.91
C PHE A 62 -7.04 -6.04 -3.43
N LEU A 63 -7.20 -4.99 -2.62
CA LEU A 63 -7.50 -5.13 -1.20
C LEU A 63 -8.88 -5.76 -0.94
N ASP A 64 -9.86 -5.51 -1.81
CA ASP A 64 -11.19 -6.14 -1.75
C ASP A 64 -11.13 -7.66 -1.95
N THR A 65 -10.06 -8.21 -2.54
CA THR A 65 -9.89 -9.66 -2.71
C THR A 65 -9.31 -10.36 -1.48
N ILE A 66 -8.84 -9.61 -0.48
CA ILE A 66 -8.18 -10.16 0.70
C ILE A 66 -9.19 -10.35 1.82
N GLU A 67 -9.42 -11.61 2.21
CA GLU A 67 -10.27 -11.95 3.35
C GLU A 67 -9.41 -12.27 4.61
N VAL A 68 -9.68 -11.56 5.71
CA VAL A 68 -8.98 -11.80 6.99
C VAL A 68 -9.90 -12.58 7.93
N HIS A 69 -9.69 -13.89 8.04
CA HIS A 69 -10.55 -14.79 8.83
C HIS A 69 -10.18 -14.93 10.31
N GLY A 70 -9.00 -14.47 10.72
CA GLY A 70 -8.53 -14.63 12.09
C GLY A 70 -9.13 -13.63 13.10
N HIS A 71 -8.85 -13.89 14.38
CA HIS A 71 -9.31 -13.09 15.53
C HIS A 71 -8.19 -12.62 16.46
N THR A 72 -6.93 -12.85 16.08
CA THR A 72 -5.77 -12.39 16.84
C THR A 72 -5.67 -10.86 16.78
N HIS A 73 -4.82 -10.29 17.63
CA HIS A 73 -4.55 -8.85 17.60
C HIS A 73 -4.02 -8.39 16.23
N PHE A 74 -3.21 -9.22 15.57
CA PHE A 74 -2.69 -8.90 14.24
C PHE A 74 -3.75 -8.96 13.15
N ASP A 75 -4.72 -9.87 13.24
CA ASP A 75 -5.85 -9.92 12.30
C ASP A 75 -6.70 -8.65 12.39
N GLN A 76 -6.98 -8.20 13.62
CA GLN A 76 -7.71 -6.96 13.86
C GLN A 76 -6.94 -5.74 13.36
N LEU A 77 -5.63 -5.71 13.59
CA LEU A 77 -4.77 -4.64 13.10
C LEU A 77 -4.70 -4.63 11.58
N MET A 78 -4.60 -5.80 10.93
CA MET A 78 -4.61 -5.91 9.47
C MET A 78 -5.90 -5.36 8.89
N LYS A 79 -7.06 -5.76 9.41
CA LYS A 79 -8.37 -5.21 9.01
C LYS A 79 -8.40 -3.68 9.12
N ARG A 80 -7.95 -3.15 10.26
CA ARG A 80 -7.90 -1.70 10.51
C ARG A 80 -6.99 -0.98 9.51
N GLU A 81 -5.84 -1.55 9.19
CA GLU A 81 -4.89 -0.95 8.25
C GLU A 81 -5.42 -1.00 6.82
N MET A 82 -6.07 -2.10 6.41
CA MET A 82 -6.75 -2.18 5.12
C MET A 82 -7.82 -1.10 5.00
N THR A 83 -8.70 -0.96 5.99
CA THR A 83 -9.72 0.09 6.01
C THR A 83 -9.09 1.48 5.92
N ALA A 84 -8.06 1.76 6.74
CA ALA A 84 -7.42 3.07 6.72
C ALA A 84 -6.74 3.38 5.37
N VAL A 85 -6.14 2.40 4.69
CA VAL A 85 -5.58 2.59 3.35
C VAL A 85 -6.70 2.86 2.33
N LEU A 86 -7.80 2.11 2.39
CA LEU A 86 -8.95 2.31 1.53
C LEU A 86 -9.57 3.70 1.73
N ASP A 87 -9.73 4.15 2.98
CA ASP A 87 -10.27 5.48 3.30
C ASP A 87 -9.38 6.61 2.76
N ASP A 88 -8.06 6.47 2.91
CA ASP A 88 -7.07 7.44 2.39
C ASP A 88 -7.12 7.51 0.86
N LEU A 89 -7.19 6.36 0.20
CA LEU A 89 -7.19 6.26 -1.26
C LEU A 89 -8.52 6.67 -1.88
N LEU A 90 -9.64 6.24 -1.30
CA LEU A 90 -10.97 6.53 -1.82
C LEU A 90 -11.36 7.99 -1.61
N GLY A 91 -10.69 8.67 -0.68
CA GLY A 91 -11.11 9.96 -0.17
C GLY A 91 -12.35 9.73 0.67
N SER A 92 -12.23 9.87 1.99
CA SER A 92 -13.40 10.08 2.81
C SER A 92 -14.12 11.31 2.28
N ASN A 93 -15.24 11.13 1.57
CA ASN A 93 -16.12 12.22 1.15
C ASN A 93 -16.57 12.96 2.41
N ASN A 94 -15.86 14.03 2.78
CA ASN A 94 -16.25 15.06 3.72
C ASN A 94 -15.43 16.32 3.37
N ASP A 95 -15.84 16.96 2.27
CA ASP A 95 -16.12 18.39 2.20
C ASP A 95 -17.20 18.63 1.11
#